data_AF-A0A1F7SMY5-F1
#
_entry.id   AF-A0A1F7SMY5-F1
#
_cell.length_a   1.000
_cell.length_b   1.000
_cell.length_c   1.000
_cell.angle_alpha   90.00
_cell.angle_beta   90.00
_cell.angle_gamma   90.00
#
_symmetry.space_group_name_H-M   'P 1'
#
loop_
_entity.id
_entity.type
_entity.pdbx_description
1 polymer ?
#
loop_
_entity_poly.entity_id
_entity_poly.type
_entity_poly.pdbx_seq_one_letter_code
_entity_poly.pdbx_strand_id
1 'polypeptide(L)'
;MKVYKLKKETYPVSSKKFKIDYRKELNSSQLEAVELTEGPYLVIAGAGSGKTRTLIYRVARLIKTDIDAESILLLTFTRRASQDMLRRAASLIDYPCERVSGGTFHSFANTILRRYSKTINFQSNFTILDRSDSEDAINLLRNQLNLNTKEKRFPRKDTIQNIFSMSVNRNLSIELIIGRDYSYFTDHIEDLKKLKETYSKYKLTNFLADYDDLLIFLKQLLKESEEERRLMYVAATRAKCNLFVTYPVNIFDHSRGAVLSKQSRFIDNIPQNILEPWNLLEE
;
A
#
# COMPACT_ATOMS: atom_id res chain seq x y z
N MET A 1 -6.28 37.26 32.58
CA MET A 1 -5.24 36.41 31.96
C MET A 1 -5.39 35.02 32.55
N LYS A 2 -5.86 34.03 31.78
CA LYS A 2 -6.09 32.66 32.29
C LYS A 2 -4.80 31.84 32.23
N VAL A 3 -4.59 30.99 33.24
CA VAL A 3 -3.36 30.23 33.49
C VAL A 3 -3.64 28.73 33.27
N TYR A 4 -2.81 28.07 32.48
CA TYR A 4 -2.92 26.65 32.13
C TYR A 4 -1.88 25.81 32.90
N LYS A 5 -2.21 24.55 33.23
CA LYS A 5 -1.33 23.59 33.92
C LYS A 5 -1.19 22.26 33.16
N LEU A 6 0.06 21.77 33.05
CA LEU A 6 0.45 20.56 32.31
C LEU A 6 0.41 19.28 33.17
N LYS A 7 0.09 18.12 32.57
CA LYS A 7 0.13 16.79 33.22
C LYS A 7 0.59 15.69 32.24
N LYS A 8 1.29 14.66 32.73
CA LYS A 8 1.99 13.60 31.97
C LYS A 8 1.31 12.23 32.13
N GLU A 9 1.20 11.43 31.06
CA GLU A 9 0.72 10.04 31.06
C GLU A 9 1.83 9.02 30.70
N THR A 10 1.74 7.78 31.20
CA THR A 10 2.70 6.69 30.95
C THR A 10 2.00 5.35 30.69
N TYR A 11 2.47 4.59 29.68
CA TYR A 11 2.02 3.23 29.35
C TYR A 11 3.07 2.15 29.74
N PRO A 12 2.67 0.96 30.21
CA PRO A 12 3.59 -0.08 30.67
C PRO A 12 4.15 -0.98 29.54
N VAL A 13 5.45 -1.28 29.58
CA VAL A 13 6.13 -2.23 28.67
C VAL A 13 6.18 -3.63 29.30
N SER A 14 5.71 -4.65 28.57
CA SER A 14 5.65 -6.05 29.05
C SER A 14 6.84 -6.87 28.58
N SER A 15 7.68 -7.35 29.51
CA SER A 15 8.84 -8.20 29.21
C SER A 15 8.43 -9.67 28.95
N LYS A 16 8.20 -10.06 27.69
CA LYS A 16 7.90 -11.46 27.33
C LYS A 16 9.16 -12.24 26.96
N LYS A 17 9.37 -13.41 27.60
CA LYS A 17 10.50 -14.32 27.31
C LYS A 17 10.14 -15.30 26.18
N PHE A 18 10.59 -15.00 24.96
CA PHE A 18 10.45 -15.89 23.80
C PHE A 18 11.61 -16.89 23.70
N LYS A 19 11.36 -18.21 23.53
CA LYS A 19 12.41 -19.25 23.55
C LYS A 19 12.53 -20.00 22.20
N ILE A 20 13.26 -19.41 21.25
CA ILE A 20 13.68 -20.05 19.99
C ILE A 20 15.22 -20.18 20.01
N ASP A 21 15.74 -21.36 19.71
CA ASP A 21 17.17 -21.63 19.51
C ASP A 21 17.51 -21.52 18.01
N TYR A 22 17.68 -20.28 17.53
CA TYR A 22 17.87 -19.98 16.10
C TYR A 22 19.04 -20.75 15.47
N ARG A 23 20.12 -20.99 16.22
CA ARG A 23 21.33 -21.68 15.72
C ARG A 23 21.10 -23.16 15.42
N LYS A 24 20.13 -23.80 16.09
CA LYS A 24 19.75 -25.18 15.77
C LYS A 24 18.81 -25.27 14.58
N GLU A 25 18.05 -24.22 14.35
CA GLU A 25 16.98 -24.20 13.35
C GLU A 25 17.40 -23.61 11.99
N LEU A 26 18.49 -22.84 11.94
CA LEU A 26 18.95 -22.10 10.77
C LEU A 26 20.43 -22.40 10.49
N ASN A 27 20.79 -22.48 9.21
CA ASN A 27 22.20 -22.48 8.82
C ASN A 27 22.80 -21.07 8.99
N SER A 28 24.12 -20.93 8.83
CA SER A 28 24.84 -19.67 9.03
C SER A 28 24.28 -18.51 8.20
N SER A 29 24.06 -18.71 6.90
CA SER A 29 23.55 -17.67 6.00
C SER A 29 22.10 -17.27 6.32
N GLN A 30 21.26 -18.22 6.72
CA GLN A 30 19.88 -17.93 7.13
C GLN A 30 19.84 -17.20 8.47
N LEU A 31 20.71 -17.60 9.41
CA LEU A 31 20.84 -16.94 10.71
C LEU A 31 21.27 -15.49 10.54
N GLU A 32 22.29 -15.23 9.73
CA GLU A 32 22.74 -13.88 9.38
C GLU A 32 21.58 -13.06 8.80
N ALA A 33 20.86 -13.59 7.82
CA ALA A 33 19.69 -12.92 7.24
C ALA A 33 18.54 -12.65 8.24
N VAL A 34 18.43 -13.43 9.32
CA VAL A 34 17.43 -13.25 10.40
C VAL A 34 17.90 -12.26 11.47
N GLU A 35 19.21 -12.21 11.75
CA GLU A 35 19.79 -11.33 12.77
C GLU A 35 19.89 -9.86 12.32
N LEU A 36 19.94 -9.61 11.02
CA LEU A 36 20.00 -8.27 10.43
C LEU A 36 18.68 -7.49 10.60
N THR A 37 18.58 -6.57 11.57
CA THR A 37 17.33 -5.84 11.87
C THR A 37 17.20 -4.46 11.21
N GLU A 38 18.32 -3.77 10.93
CA GLU A 38 18.31 -2.36 10.50
C GLU A 38 18.80 -2.17 9.07
N GLY A 39 18.10 -1.37 8.26
CA GLY A 39 18.51 -1.05 6.89
C GLY A 39 17.97 -2.01 5.81
N PRO A 40 18.27 -1.73 4.52
CA PRO A 40 17.79 -2.53 3.40
C PRO A 40 18.66 -3.78 3.18
N TYR A 41 18.02 -4.92 2.96
CA TYR A 41 18.70 -6.20 2.71
C TYR A 41 18.13 -6.91 1.48
N LEU A 42 19.02 -7.41 0.63
CA LEU A 42 18.67 -8.27 -0.50
C LEU A 42 19.13 -9.71 -0.20
N VAL A 43 18.18 -10.60 0.02
CA VAL A 43 18.46 -12.03 0.26
C VAL A 43 18.26 -12.80 -1.06
N ILE A 44 19.37 -13.15 -1.71
CA ILE A 44 19.37 -13.96 -2.93
C ILE A 44 19.44 -15.44 -2.55
N ALA A 45 18.54 -16.25 -3.11
CA ALA A 45 18.39 -17.62 -2.67
C ALA A 45 17.83 -18.52 -3.77
N GLY A 46 18.52 -19.64 -4.02
CA GLY A 46 18.13 -20.67 -5.00
C GLY A 46 16.86 -21.43 -4.61
N ALA A 47 16.34 -22.26 -5.51
CA ALA A 47 15.24 -23.17 -5.19
C ALA A 47 15.64 -24.07 -4.01
N GLY A 48 14.71 -24.34 -3.09
CA GLY A 48 14.96 -25.21 -1.93
C GLY A 48 15.82 -24.62 -0.80
N SER A 49 16.44 -23.44 -0.94
CA SER A 49 17.37 -22.88 0.06
C SER A 49 16.74 -22.32 1.34
N GLY A 50 15.42 -22.52 1.55
CA GLY A 50 14.74 -22.09 2.76
C GLY A 50 14.39 -20.59 2.83
N LYS A 51 14.17 -19.91 1.69
CA LYS A 51 13.69 -18.50 1.63
C LYS A 51 12.52 -18.22 2.57
N THR A 52 11.47 -19.03 2.44
CA THR A 52 10.26 -18.93 3.27
C THR A 52 10.57 -19.13 4.74
N ARG A 53 11.43 -20.10 5.07
CA ARG A 53 11.86 -20.37 6.46
C ARG A 53 12.57 -19.14 7.02
N THR A 54 13.50 -18.55 6.26
CA THR A 54 14.24 -17.35 6.65
C THR A 54 13.29 -16.18 6.97
N LEU A 55 12.31 -15.91 6.11
CA LEU A 55 11.32 -14.83 6.34
C LEU A 55 10.46 -15.08 7.58
N ILE A 56 10.01 -16.32 7.81
CA ILE A 56 9.22 -16.68 8.99
C ILE A 56 10.02 -16.42 10.28
N TYR A 57 11.27 -16.89 10.32
CA TYR A 57 12.15 -16.67 11.48
C TYR A 57 12.51 -15.19 11.66
N ARG A 58 12.60 -14.42 10.56
CA ARG A 58 12.82 -12.97 10.61
C ARG A 58 11.64 -12.24 11.25
N VAL A 59 10.40 -12.54 10.85
CA VAL A 59 9.20 -11.95 11.49
C VAL A 59 9.16 -12.28 12.99
N ALA A 60 9.38 -13.54 13.34
CA ALA A 60 9.47 -13.99 14.73
C ALA A 60 10.56 -13.24 15.52
N ARG A 61 11.72 -13.02 14.90
CA ARG A 61 12.85 -12.30 15.50
C ARG A 61 12.52 -10.84 15.77
N LEU A 62 11.93 -10.13 14.82
CA LEU A 62 11.55 -8.71 14.96
C LEU A 62 10.61 -8.52 16.14
N ILE A 63 9.55 -9.33 16.24
CA ILE A 63 8.60 -9.28 17.37
C ILE A 63 9.31 -9.58 18.69
N LYS A 64 10.22 -10.56 18.71
CA LYS A 64 11.00 -10.92 19.90
C LYS A 64 11.94 -9.78 20.35
N THR A 65 12.40 -8.94 19.44
CA THR A 65 13.24 -7.77 19.73
C THR A 65 12.41 -6.52 20.08
N ASP A 66 11.18 -6.69 20.55
CA ASP A 66 10.28 -5.63 21.01
C ASP A 66 9.84 -4.65 19.90
N ILE A 67 9.94 -5.07 18.63
CA ILE A 67 9.32 -4.34 17.52
C ILE A 67 7.83 -4.65 17.52
N ASP A 68 7.01 -3.61 17.59
CA ASP A 68 5.56 -3.76 17.56
C ASP A 68 5.12 -4.46 16.27
N ALA A 69 4.27 -5.47 16.41
CA ALA A 69 3.81 -6.30 15.29
C ALA A 69 3.09 -5.45 14.23
N GLU A 70 2.38 -4.40 14.63
CA GLU A 70 1.66 -3.50 13.71
C GLU A 70 2.61 -2.69 12.80
N SER A 71 3.87 -2.54 13.20
CA SER A 71 4.90 -1.88 12.40
C SER A 71 5.56 -2.79 11.34
N ILE A 72 5.24 -4.10 11.36
CA ILE A 72 5.81 -5.09 10.43
C ILE A 72 4.87 -5.29 9.24
N LEU A 73 5.39 -5.11 8.02
CA LEU A 73 4.70 -5.37 6.77
C LEU A 73 5.29 -6.60 6.06
N LEU A 74 4.48 -7.63 5.85
CA LEU A 74 4.84 -8.85 5.11
C LEU A 74 4.04 -8.97 3.82
N LEU A 75 4.69 -8.78 2.68
CA LEU A 75 4.06 -8.86 1.36
C LEU A 75 4.47 -10.13 0.61
N THR A 76 3.48 -10.83 0.04
CA THR A 76 3.65 -12.01 -0.81
C THR A 76 2.81 -11.88 -2.09
N PHE A 77 3.01 -12.78 -3.06
CA PHE A 77 2.16 -12.82 -4.26
C PHE A 77 0.80 -13.47 -4.02
N THR A 78 0.67 -14.35 -3.01
CA THR A 78 -0.58 -15.05 -2.72
C THR A 78 -0.98 -14.87 -1.25
N ARG A 79 -2.29 -14.69 -1.02
CA ARG A 79 -2.84 -14.58 0.34
C ARG A 79 -2.53 -15.82 1.19
N ARG A 80 -2.59 -17.00 0.58
CA ARG A 80 -2.26 -18.26 1.25
C ARG A 80 -0.82 -18.30 1.74
N ALA A 81 0.14 -17.78 0.97
CA ALA A 81 1.53 -17.74 1.38
C ALA A 81 1.76 -16.79 2.56
N SER A 82 1.17 -15.59 2.56
CA SER A 82 1.32 -14.67 3.69
C SER A 82 0.68 -15.24 4.96
N GLN A 83 -0.52 -15.82 4.85
CA GLN A 83 -1.21 -16.44 5.99
C GLN A 83 -0.44 -17.64 6.54
N ASP A 84 0.10 -18.51 5.69
CA ASP A 84 0.94 -19.62 6.13
C ASP A 84 2.21 -19.13 6.85
N MET A 85 2.89 -18.13 6.30
CA MET A 85 4.08 -17.55 6.92
C MET A 85 3.77 -16.94 8.29
N LEU A 86 2.70 -16.15 8.42
CA LEU A 86 2.31 -15.55 9.71
C LEU A 86 1.90 -16.59 10.74
N ARG A 87 1.12 -17.60 10.35
CA ARG A 87 0.73 -18.70 11.22
C ARG A 87 1.95 -19.44 11.75
N ARG A 88 2.91 -19.76 10.87
CA ARG A 88 4.16 -20.42 11.27
C ARG A 88 5.03 -19.54 12.15
N ALA A 89 5.09 -18.24 11.89
CA ALA A 89 5.80 -17.30 12.77
C ALA A 89 5.16 -17.26 14.16
N ALA A 90 3.82 -17.19 14.24
CA ALA A 90 3.09 -17.20 15.50
C ALA A 90 3.39 -18.45 16.33
N SER A 91 3.42 -19.63 15.70
CA SER A 91 3.78 -20.89 16.35
C SER A 91 5.22 -20.93 16.89
N LEU A 92 6.16 -20.19 16.29
CA LEU A 92 7.55 -20.16 16.77
C LEU A 92 7.72 -19.34 18.06
N ILE A 93 6.94 -18.27 18.23
CA ILE A 93 7.08 -17.35 19.37
C ILE A 93 5.92 -17.43 20.37
N ASP A 94 4.96 -18.33 20.18
CA ASP A 94 3.75 -18.44 20.99
C ASP A 94 3.06 -17.07 21.19
N TYR A 95 2.99 -16.32 20.09
CA TYR A 95 2.47 -14.97 20.06
C TYR A 95 1.57 -14.76 18.85
N PRO A 96 0.38 -14.16 19.04
CA PRO A 96 -0.53 -13.90 17.95
C PRO A 96 0.08 -12.90 16.93
N CYS A 97 0.39 -13.37 15.72
CA CYS A 97 0.94 -12.55 14.62
C CYS A 97 -0.15 -11.90 13.75
N GLU A 98 -1.42 -11.91 14.15
CA GLU A 98 -2.54 -11.31 13.39
C GLU A 98 -2.41 -9.79 13.29
N ARG A 99 -1.67 -9.18 14.21
CA ARG A 99 -1.36 -7.74 14.19
C ARG A 99 -0.28 -7.37 13.18
N VAL A 100 0.47 -8.33 12.65
CA VAL A 100 1.40 -8.08 11.54
C VAL A 100 0.57 -7.75 10.30
N SER A 101 0.92 -6.65 9.62
CA SER A 101 0.31 -6.28 8.34
C SER A 101 0.77 -7.25 7.25
N GLY A 102 0.12 -8.42 7.16
CA GLY A 102 0.44 -9.46 6.18
C GLY A 102 -0.58 -9.55 5.06
N GLY A 103 -0.11 -9.74 3.83
CA GLY A 103 -1.00 -9.93 2.69
C GLY A 103 -0.31 -9.90 1.35
N THR A 104 -1.10 -9.67 0.30
CA THR A 104 -0.60 -9.39 -1.03
C THR A 104 -0.43 -7.89 -1.26
N PHE A 105 0.33 -7.53 -2.29
CA PHE A 105 0.42 -6.14 -2.76
C PHE A 105 -0.97 -5.53 -2.99
N HIS A 106 -1.88 -6.29 -3.60
CA HIS A 106 -3.26 -5.84 -3.86
C HIS A 106 -4.09 -5.67 -2.59
N SER A 107 -4.01 -6.61 -1.62
CA SER A 107 -4.74 -6.44 -0.36
C SER A 107 -4.21 -5.26 0.44
N PHE A 108 -2.89 -5.05 0.44
CA PHE A 108 -2.27 -3.89 1.06
C PHE A 108 -2.71 -2.59 0.36
N ALA A 109 -2.62 -2.54 -0.97
CA ALA A 109 -3.08 -1.41 -1.76
C ALA A 109 -4.55 -1.06 -1.47
N ASN A 110 -5.45 -2.06 -1.48
CA ASN A 110 -6.85 -1.85 -1.15
C ASN A 110 -7.03 -1.27 0.27
N THR A 111 -6.37 -1.82 1.28
CA THR A 111 -6.44 -1.31 2.67
C THR A 111 -5.98 0.14 2.76
N ILE A 112 -4.86 0.48 2.12
CA ILE A 112 -4.31 1.84 2.13
C ILE A 112 -5.22 2.80 1.36
N LEU A 113 -5.72 2.41 0.18
CA LEU A 113 -6.61 3.24 -0.63
C LEU A 113 -7.95 3.45 0.07
N ARG A 114 -8.54 2.44 0.71
CA ARG A 114 -9.77 2.58 1.51
C ARG A 114 -9.60 3.64 2.60
N ARG A 115 -8.40 3.75 3.18
CA ARG A 115 -8.11 4.70 4.26
C ARG A 115 -7.73 6.10 3.77
N TYR A 116 -6.99 6.21 2.66
CA TYR A 116 -6.31 7.46 2.29
C TYR A 116 -6.60 7.97 0.86
N SER A 117 -7.41 7.27 0.05
CA SER A 117 -7.72 7.63 -1.36
C SER A 117 -8.22 9.06 -1.57
N LYS A 118 -8.89 9.65 -0.57
CA LYS A 118 -9.35 11.05 -0.64
C LYS A 118 -8.22 12.04 -0.92
N THR A 119 -6.98 11.73 -0.49
CA THR A 119 -5.80 12.57 -0.74
C THR A 119 -5.44 12.69 -2.22
N ILE A 120 -5.85 11.72 -3.05
CA ILE A 120 -5.62 11.71 -4.50
C ILE A 120 -6.92 11.93 -5.30
N ASN A 121 -7.92 12.58 -4.69
CA ASN A 121 -9.25 12.81 -5.27
C ASN A 121 -9.96 11.53 -5.76
N PHE A 122 -9.66 10.40 -5.12
CA PHE A 122 -10.29 9.12 -5.41
C PHE A 122 -11.25 8.75 -4.28
N GLN A 123 -12.44 8.27 -4.62
CA GLN A 123 -13.45 7.93 -3.61
C GLN A 123 -13.05 6.67 -2.83
N SER A 124 -13.24 6.67 -1.51
CA SER A 124 -12.84 5.54 -0.67
C SER A 124 -13.75 4.32 -0.79
N ASN A 125 -14.96 4.46 -1.34
CA ASN A 125 -15.97 3.41 -1.51
C ASN A 125 -16.01 2.80 -2.92
N PHE A 126 -14.90 2.84 -3.66
CA PHE A 126 -14.80 2.24 -4.99
C PHE A 126 -15.09 0.73 -5.02
N THR A 127 -15.66 0.23 -6.11
CA THR A 127 -15.87 -1.20 -6.36
C THR A 127 -14.67 -1.78 -7.09
N ILE A 128 -14.21 -2.97 -6.68
CA ILE A 128 -13.11 -3.67 -7.35
C ILE A 128 -13.69 -4.59 -8.40
N LEU A 129 -13.30 -4.39 -9.66
CA LEU A 129 -13.64 -5.28 -10.77
C LEU A 129 -12.73 -6.50 -10.74
N ASP A 130 -13.32 -7.69 -10.81
CA ASP A 130 -12.54 -8.88 -11.12
C ASP A 130 -12.16 -8.92 -12.61
N ARG A 131 -11.50 -10.00 -13.02
CA ARG A 131 -11.08 -10.15 -14.41
C ARG A 131 -12.27 -10.24 -15.37
N SER A 132 -13.30 -11.00 -15.03
CA SER A 132 -14.49 -11.18 -15.86
C SER A 132 -15.25 -9.87 -16.01
N ASP A 133 -15.46 -9.16 -14.89
CA ASP A 133 -16.14 -7.87 -14.86
C ASP A 133 -15.36 -6.83 -15.70
N SER A 134 -14.04 -6.84 -15.60
CA SER A 134 -13.17 -5.97 -16.40
C SER A 134 -13.29 -6.25 -17.89
N GLU A 135 -13.28 -7.53 -18.29
CA GLU A 135 -13.46 -7.95 -19.68
C GLU A 135 -14.85 -7.55 -20.22
N ASP A 136 -15.90 -7.67 -19.41
CA ASP A 136 -17.26 -7.27 -19.80
C ASP A 136 -17.42 -5.76 -19.93
N ALA A 137 -16.85 -4.99 -19.01
CA ALA A 137 -16.79 -3.53 -19.12
C ALA A 137 -16.02 -3.09 -20.38
N ILE A 138 -14.88 -3.72 -20.68
CA ILE A 138 -14.13 -3.46 -21.92
C ILE A 138 -14.97 -3.79 -23.15
N ASN A 139 -15.70 -4.91 -23.14
CA ASN A 139 -16.54 -5.31 -24.27
C ASN A 139 -17.71 -4.34 -24.49
N LEU A 140 -18.33 -3.84 -23.41
CA LEU A 140 -19.36 -2.80 -23.48
C LEU A 140 -18.83 -1.55 -24.20
N LEU A 141 -17.68 -1.04 -23.75
CA LEU A 141 -17.06 0.16 -24.33
C LEU A 141 -16.59 -0.06 -25.77
N ARG A 142 -16.06 -1.25 -26.07
CA ARG A 142 -15.68 -1.67 -27.42
C ARG A 142 -16.85 -1.59 -28.40
N ASN A 143 -18.03 -2.02 -27.96
CA ASN A 143 -19.25 -1.94 -28.76
C ASN A 143 -19.76 -0.50 -28.89
N GLN A 144 -19.74 0.29 -27.82
CA GLN A 144 -20.12 1.71 -27.85
C GLN A 144 -19.26 2.55 -28.81
N LEU A 145 -17.98 2.19 -28.95
CA LEU A 145 -17.07 2.83 -29.90
C LEU A 145 -17.16 2.26 -31.33
N ASN A 146 -18.09 1.33 -31.59
CA ASN A 146 -18.27 0.64 -32.88
C ASN A 146 -16.97 0.00 -33.40
N LEU A 147 -16.10 -0.49 -32.49
CA LEU A 147 -14.84 -1.12 -32.88
C LEU A 147 -15.03 -2.55 -33.40
N ASN A 148 -16.21 -3.14 -33.14
CA ASN A 148 -16.61 -4.47 -33.60
C ASN A 148 -17.09 -4.51 -35.07
N THR A 149 -17.34 -3.37 -35.70
CA THR A 149 -17.86 -3.28 -37.09
C THR A 149 -16.78 -2.94 -38.12
N LYS A 150 -15.50 -2.93 -37.72
CA LYS A 150 -14.36 -2.65 -38.59
C LYS A 150 -14.17 -3.78 -39.63
N GLU A 151 -13.65 -3.42 -40.81
CA GLU A 151 -13.34 -4.38 -41.88
C GLU A 151 -12.34 -5.45 -41.41
N LYS A 152 -11.27 -5.02 -40.73
CA LYS A 152 -10.32 -5.91 -40.06
C LYS A 152 -10.85 -6.29 -38.68
N ARG A 153 -10.67 -7.57 -38.33
CA ARG A 153 -11.16 -8.13 -37.07
C ARG A 153 -10.46 -7.49 -35.87
N PHE A 154 -11.24 -6.74 -35.09
CA PHE A 154 -10.76 -6.15 -33.84
C PHE A 154 -10.55 -7.22 -32.74
N PRO A 155 -9.61 -7.02 -31.80
CA PRO A 155 -9.33 -7.97 -30.72
C PRO A 155 -10.56 -8.32 -29.86
N ARG A 156 -10.55 -9.53 -29.27
CA ARG A 156 -11.55 -9.98 -28.29
C ARG A 156 -11.30 -9.36 -26.91
N LYS A 157 -12.33 -9.32 -26.06
CA LYS A 157 -12.30 -8.67 -24.75
C LYS A 157 -11.17 -9.14 -23.84
N ASP A 158 -10.90 -10.45 -23.81
CA ASP A 158 -9.83 -11.09 -23.05
C ASP A 158 -8.44 -10.65 -23.56
N THR A 159 -8.29 -10.54 -24.88
CA THR A 159 -7.05 -10.11 -25.52
C THR A 159 -6.78 -8.63 -25.27
N ILE A 160 -7.81 -7.79 -25.36
CA ILE A 160 -7.71 -6.36 -25.02
C ILE A 160 -7.29 -6.21 -23.56
N GLN A 161 -7.93 -6.97 -22.65
CA GLN A 161 -7.60 -6.89 -21.24
C GLN A 161 -6.16 -7.32 -20.95
N ASN A 162 -5.67 -8.37 -21.62
CA ASN A 162 -4.26 -8.77 -21.52
C ASN A 162 -3.32 -7.66 -21.98
N ILE A 163 -3.60 -7.02 -23.13
CA ILE A 163 -2.79 -5.91 -23.66
C ILE A 163 -2.77 -4.73 -22.67
N PHE A 164 -3.93 -4.35 -22.13
CA PHE A 164 -4.03 -3.25 -21.18
C PHE A 164 -3.28 -3.54 -19.88
N SER A 165 -3.48 -4.74 -19.33
CA SER A 165 -2.80 -5.17 -18.11
C SER A 165 -1.29 -5.30 -18.29
N MET A 166 -0.81 -5.83 -19.41
CA MET A 166 0.62 -5.88 -19.74
C MET A 166 1.23 -4.48 -19.88
N SER A 167 0.49 -3.53 -20.44
CA SER A 167 0.92 -2.14 -20.58
C SER A 167 1.15 -1.49 -19.22
N VAL A 168 0.27 -1.74 -18.26
CA VAL A 168 0.45 -1.26 -16.89
C VAL A 168 1.60 -1.99 -16.20
N ASN A 169 1.54 -3.32 -16.14
CA ASN A 169 2.46 -4.13 -15.33
C ASN A 169 3.91 -4.11 -15.85
N ARG A 170 4.12 -3.97 -17.16
CA ARG A 170 5.45 -3.85 -17.76
C ARG A 170 5.88 -2.40 -17.96
N ASN A 171 5.01 -1.43 -17.68
CA ASN A 171 5.23 -0.02 -17.96
C ASN A 171 5.64 0.21 -19.43
N LEU A 172 4.96 -0.47 -20.36
CA LEU A 172 5.19 -0.41 -21.80
C LEU A 172 4.00 0.23 -22.52
N SER A 173 4.27 0.89 -23.64
CA SER A 173 3.22 1.46 -24.48
C SER A 173 2.45 0.34 -25.22
N ILE A 174 1.22 0.64 -25.66
CA ILE A 174 0.39 -0.31 -26.41
C ILE A 174 1.08 -0.71 -27.72
N GLU A 175 1.78 0.22 -28.37
CA GLU A 175 2.53 0.01 -29.62
C GLU A 175 3.60 -1.07 -29.45
N LEU A 176 4.39 -0.97 -28.37
CA LEU A 176 5.49 -1.91 -28.11
C LEU A 176 4.96 -3.31 -27.79
N ILE A 177 3.83 -3.41 -27.10
CA ILE A 177 3.20 -4.69 -26.79
C ILE A 177 2.63 -5.32 -28.06
N ILE A 178 1.94 -4.53 -28.87
CA ILE A 178 1.36 -5.00 -30.12
C ILE A 178 2.46 -5.43 -31.09
N GLY A 179 3.51 -4.62 -31.27
CA GLY A 179 4.62 -4.94 -32.17
C GLY A 179 5.38 -6.22 -31.79
N ARG A 180 5.42 -6.60 -30.51
CA ARG A 180 6.13 -7.80 -30.02
C ARG A 180 5.23 -9.03 -29.98
N ASP A 181 4.08 -8.91 -29.34
CA ASP A 181 3.27 -10.06 -28.90
C ASP A 181 1.94 -10.18 -29.68
N TYR A 182 1.52 -9.12 -30.40
CA TYR A 182 0.20 -9.05 -31.08
C TYR A 182 0.23 -8.36 -32.46
N SER A 183 1.25 -8.62 -33.29
CA SER A 183 1.55 -7.86 -34.51
C SER A 183 0.41 -7.78 -35.54
N TYR A 184 -0.50 -8.75 -35.52
CA TYR A 184 -1.71 -8.79 -36.33
C TYR A 184 -2.73 -7.68 -36.00
N PHE A 185 -2.55 -6.94 -34.90
CA PHE A 185 -3.39 -5.80 -34.51
C PHE A 185 -2.72 -4.43 -34.66
N THR A 186 -1.63 -4.34 -35.45
CA THR A 186 -0.91 -3.07 -35.67
C THR A 186 -1.83 -1.96 -36.21
N ASP A 187 -2.78 -2.30 -37.08
CA ASP A 187 -3.74 -1.33 -37.64
C ASP A 187 -4.74 -0.77 -36.61
N HIS A 188 -4.82 -1.38 -35.41
CA HIS A 188 -5.78 -1.05 -34.37
C HIS A 188 -5.15 -0.34 -33.16
N ILE A 189 -3.87 0.06 -33.24
CA ILE A 189 -3.14 0.72 -32.15
C ILE A 189 -3.89 1.96 -31.62
N GLU A 190 -4.29 2.87 -32.52
CA GLU A 190 -4.95 4.11 -32.12
C GLU A 190 -6.35 3.87 -31.55
N ASP A 191 -7.10 2.92 -32.12
CA ASP A 191 -8.39 2.48 -31.58
C ASP A 191 -8.24 1.88 -30.17
N LEU A 192 -7.18 1.09 -29.93
CA LEU A 192 -6.90 0.48 -28.62
C LEU A 192 -6.45 1.49 -27.56
N LYS A 193 -5.66 2.50 -27.94
CA LYS A 193 -5.34 3.64 -27.08
C LYS A 193 -6.60 4.38 -26.66
N LYS A 194 -7.44 4.74 -27.64
CA LYS A 194 -8.72 5.41 -27.38
C LYS A 194 -9.62 4.58 -26.46
N LEU A 195 -9.69 3.27 -26.68
CA LEU A 195 -10.46 2.36 -25.83
C LEU A 195 -9.87 2.30 -24.40
N LYS A 196 -8.54 2.28 -24.23
CA LYS A 196 -7.88 2.30 -22.90
C LYS A 196 -8.18 3.58 -22.13
N GLU A 197 -8.10 4.73 -22.79
CA GLU A 197 -8.45 6.02 -22.19
C GLU A 197 -9.92 6.06 -21.80
N THR A 198 -10.81 5.60 -22.68
CA THR A 198 -12.25 5.51 -22.42
C THR A 198 -12.54 4.59 -21.25
N TYR A 199 -11.88 3.43 -21.16
CA TYR A 199 -12.01 2.49 -20.05
C TYR A 199 -11.52 3.09 -18.72
N SER A 200 -10.40 3.81 -18.74
CA SER A 200 -9.89 4.50 -17.54
C SER A 200 -10.87 5.56 -17.05
N LYS A 201 -11.44 6.37 -17.95
CA LYS A 201 -12.48 7.36 -17.62
C LYS A 201 -13.75 6.68 -17.10
N TYR A 202 -14.21 5.62 -17.77
CA TYR A 202 -15.37 4.84 -17.34
C TYR A 202 -15.22 4.34 -15.91
N LYS A 203 -14.05 3.79 -15.56
CA LYS A 203 -13.77 3.33 -14.20
C LYS A 203 -13.86 4.46 -13.19
N LEU A 204 -13.19 5.59 -13.45
CA LEU A 204 -13.21 6.75 -12.55
C LEU A 204 -14.62 7.32 -12.32
N THR A 205 -15.38 7.55 -13.39
CA THR A 205 -16.74 8.13 -13.31
C THR A 205 -17.73 7.22 -12.57
N ASN A 206 -17.52 5.91 -12.61
CA ASN A 206 -18.38 4.92 -11.95
C ASN A 206 -17.83 4.43 -10.60
N PHE A 207 -16.78 5.08 -10.07
CA PHE A 207 -16.11 4.66 -8.83
C PHE A 207 -15.66 3.19 -8.85
N LEU A 208 -15.08 2.75 -9.97
CA LEU A 208 -14.55 1.41 -10.17
C LEU A 208 -13.02 1.44 -10.17
N ALA A 209 -12.41 0.33 -9.78
CA ALA A 209 -10.99 0.07 -9.95
C ALA A 209 -10.79 -1.42 -10.30
N ASP A 210 -9.89 -1.74 -11.20
CA ASP A 210 -9.41 -3.12 -11.37
C ASP A 210 -8.17 -3.37 -10.50
N TYR A 211 -7.61 -4.59 -10.57
CA TYR A 211 -6.41 -4.94 -9.80
C TYR A 211 -5.18 -4.10 -10.15
N ASP A 212 -5.03 -3.71 -11.42
CA ASP A 212 -3.89 -2.92 -11.89
C ASP A 212 -3.99 -1.48 -11.35
N ASP A 213 -5.20 -0.92 -11.33
CA ASP A 213 -5.48 0.40 -10.75
C ASP A 213 -5.11 0.47 -9.27
N LEU A 214 -5.31 -0.60 -8.50
CA LEU A 214 -4.94 -0.60 -7.07
C LEU A 214 -3.46 -0.26 -6.89
N LEU A 215 -2.60 -0.82 -7.74
CA LEU A 215 -1.16 -0.58 -7.67
C LEU A 215 -0.78 0.80 -8.21
N ILE A 216 -1.45 1.26 -9.28
CA ILE A 216 -1.26 2.61 -9.83
C ILE A 216 -1.64 3.67 -8.78
N PHE A 217 -2.83 3.57 -8.19
CA PHE A 217 -3.31 4.54 -7.22
C PHE A 217 -2.53 4.45 -5.91
N LEU A 218 -2.12 3.27 -5.46
CA LEU A 218 -1.22 3.15 -4.32
C LEU A 218 0.10 3.90 -4.60
N LYS A 219 0.70 3.71 -5.77
CA LYS A 219 1.93 4.41 -6.16
C LYS A 219 1.74 5.91 -6.20
N GLN A 220 0.63 6.40 -6.76
CA GLN A 220 0.31 7.83 -6.79
C GLN A 220 0.16 8.39 -5.37
N LEU A 221 -0.59 7.69 -4.52
CA LEU A 221 -0.80 8.08 -3.13
C LEU A 221 0.50 8.16 -2.33
N LEU A 222 1.39 7.19 -2.51
CA LEU A 222 2.69 7.18 -1.85
C LEU A 222 3.59 8.33 -2.32
N LYS A 223 3.52 8.69 -3.61
CA LYS A 223 4.24 9.86 -4.15
C LYS A 223 3.71 11.17 -3.59
N GLU A 224 2.40 11.36 -3.60
CA GLU A 224 1.76 12.57 -3.05
C GLU A 224 2.13 12.75 -1.56
N SER A 225 2.06 11.67 -0.80
CA SER A 225 2.47 11.64 0.62
C SER A 225 3.96 11.99 0.80
N GLU A 226 4.82 11.58 -0.11
CA GLU A 226 6.25 11.95 -0.07
C GLU A 226 6.45 13.44 -0.34
N GLU A 227 5.70 14.02 -1.27
CA GLU A 227 5.74 15.45 -1.57
C GLU A 227 5.25 16.28 -0.39
N GLU A 228 4.12 15.90 0.23
CA GLU A 228 3.64 16.51 1.48
C GLU A 228 4.69 16.44 2.59
N ARG A 229 5.35 15.28 2.76
CA ARG A 229 6.42 15.10 3.76
C ARG A 229 7.61 16.02 3.48
N ARG A 230 8.00 16.18 2.22
CA ARG A 230 9.10 17.09 1.81
C ARG A 230 8.73 18.55 2.11
N LEU A 231 7.50 18.97 1.81
CA LEU A 231 7.02 20.31 2.13
C LEU A 231 7.04 20.56 3.63
N MET A 232 6.58 19.60 4.44
CA MET A 232 6.67 19.70 5.90
C MET A 232 8.13 19.81 6.37
N TYR A 233 9.04 19.00 5.83
CA TYR A 233 10.47 19.07 6.16
C TYR A 233 11.06 20.45 5.84
N VAL A 234 10.76 21.00 4.66
CA VAL A 234 11.21 22.34 4.25
C VAL A 234 10.65 23.42 5.16
N ALA A 235 9.36 23.35 5.51
CA ALA A 235 8.73 24.29 6.43
C ALA A 235 9.38 24.24 7.82
N ALA A 236 9.60 23.03 8.36
CA ALA A 236 10.21 22.82 9.66
C ALA A 236 11.65 23.33 9.72
N THR A 237 12.47 23.01 8.71
CA THR A 237 13.88 23.44 8.66
C THR A 237 14.06 24.94 8.43
N ARG A 238 13.12 25.60 7.74
CA ARG A 238 13.14 27.07 7.54
C ARG A 238 12.79 27.86 8.79
N ALA A 239 11.91 27.33 9.65
CA ALA A 239 11.50 27.98 10.89
C ALA A 239 12.67 28.15 11.90
N LYS A 240 13.77 27.40 11.71
CA LYS A 240 15.01 27.43 12.53
C LYS A 240 14.71 27.33 14.03
N CYS A 241 14.60 28.46 14.72
CA CYS A 241 14.47 28.51 16.16
C CYS A 241 13.01 28.51 16.66
N ASN A 242 12.04 28.89 15.83
CA ASN A 242 10.66 29.13 16.26
C ASN A 242 9.65 28.38 15.36
N LEU A 243 9.54 27.07 15.54
CA LEU A 243 8.56 26.23 14.84
C LEU A 243 7.39 25.88 15.77
N PHE A 244 6.18 26.31 15.41
CA PHE A 244 4.95 25.90 16.08
C PHE A 244 4.12 25.05 15.12
N VAL A 245 3.73 23.84 15.53
CA VAL A 245 2.87 22.95 14.76
C VAL A 245 1.51 22.87 15.45
N THR A 246 0.47 23.32 14.76
CA THR A 246 -0.90 23.32 15.28
C THR A 246 -1.82 22.50 14.37
N TYR A 247 -2.76 21.76 14.95
CA TYR A 247 -3.85 21.14 14.20
C TYR A 247 -5.17 21.35 14.96
N PRO A 248 -6.31 21.55 14.26
CA PRO A 248 -7.59 21.69 14.92
C PRO A 248 -7.96 20.36 15.57
N VAL A 249 -8.43 20.35 16.83
CA VAL A 249 -8.93 19.13 17.50
C VAL A 249 -10.32 18.76 16.99
N ASN A 250 -11.14 19.77 16.67
CA ASN A 250 -12.46 19.61 16.08
C ASN A 250 -12.51 20.34 14.74
N ILE A 251 -12.94 19.65 13.69
CA ILE A 251 -13.25 20.24 12.38
C ILE A 251 -14.76 20.22 12.22
N PHE A 252 -15.36 21.37 11.96
CA PHE A 252 -16.80 21.46 11.74
C PHE A 252 -17.12 21.21 10.27
N ASP A 253 -17.91 20.17 10.00
CA ASP A 253 -18.45 19.85 8.68
C ASP A 253 -19.95 20.15 8.68
N HIS A 254 -20.41 21.09 7.85
CA HIS A 254 -21.82 21.49 7.77
C HIS A 254 -22.77 20.32 7.44
N SER A 255 -22.26 19.23 6.86
CA SER A 255 -23.02 18.02 6.52
C SER A 255 -23.03 16.97 7.64
N ARG A 256 -22.07 17.01 8.57
CA ARG A 256 -21.81 15.93 9.55
C ARG A 256 -21.66 16.39 11.00
N GLY A 257 -21.72 17.70 11.26
CA GLY A 257 -21.48 18.30 12.59
C GLY A 257 -19.99 18.43 12.91
N ALA A 258 -19.67 18.60 14.19
CA ALA A 258 -18.27 18.64 14.66
C ALA A 258 -17.65 17.24 14.61
N VAL A 259 -16.54 17.10 13.88
CA VAL A 259 -15.80 15.84 13.75
C VAL A 259 -14.44 15.99 14.42
N LEU A 260 -14.07 14.98 15.22
CA LEU A 260 -12.74 14.92 15.82
C LEU A 260 -11.69 14.79 14.71
N SER A 261 -10.81 15.77 14.64
CA SER A 261 -9.67 15.74 13.75
C SER A 261 -8.60 14.81 14.31
N LYS A 262 -7.86 14.15 13.42
CA LYS A 262 -6.67 13.38 13.81
C LYS A 262 -5.43 14.19 13.53
N GLN A 263 -4.46 14.03 14.42
CA GLN A 263 -3.12 14.55 14.21
C GLN A 263 -2.54 14.03 12.88
N SER A 264 -1.73 14.86 12.21
CA SER A 264 -1.11 14.46 10.94
C SER A 264 -0.18 13.26 11.15
N ARG A 265 -0.25 12.30 10.22
CA ARG A 265 0.61 11.09 10.19
C ARG A 265 2.11 11.40 10.22
N PHE A 266 2.51 12.60 9.81
CA PHE A 266 3.92 13.01 9.76
C PHE A 266 4.46 13.48 11.11
N ILE A 267 3.59 13.75 12.10
CA ILE A 267 3.98 14.17 13.45
C ILE A 267 3.55 13.18 14.55
N ASP A 268 2.65 12.25 14.24
CA ASP A 268 2.08 11.26 15.18
C ASP A 268 3.14 10.44 15.95
N ASN A 269 4.28 10.15 15.30
CA ASN A 269 5.37 9.35 15.89
C ASN A 269 6.60 10.17 16.29
N ILE A 270 6.50 11.51 16.36
CA ILE A 270 7.63 12.32 16.82
C ILE A 270 7.75 12.17 18.34
N PRO A 271 8.93 11.81 18.88
CA PRO A 271 9.14 11.71 20.32
C PRO A 271 8.73 12.98 21.07
N GLN A 272 8.08 12.84 22.22
CA GLN A 272 7.58 13.98 23.01
C GLN A 272 8.69 14.94 23.48
N ASN A 273 9.93 14.46 23.59
CA ASN A 273 11.09 15.31 23.90
C ASN A 273 11.52 16.20 22.72
N ILE A 274 11.03 15.94 21.51
CA ILE A 274 11.24 16.75 20.31
C ILE A 274 10.00 17.59 20.01
N LEU A 275 8.80 16.99 20.05
CA LEU A 275 7.53 17.66 19.84
C LEU A 275 6.68 17.52 21.11
N GLU A 276 6.80 18.50 22.01
CA GLU A 276 6.04 18.52 23.25
C GLU A 276 4.54 18.75 22.92
N PRO A 277 3.61 17.89 23.39
CA PRO A 277 2.20 18.05 23.14
C PRO A 277 1.59 19.12 24.08
N TRP A 278 0.99 20.16 23.51
CA TRP A 278 0.28 21.21 24.24
C TRP A 278 -1.20 21.21 23.83
N ASN A 279 -2.10 20.98 24.78
CA ASN A 279 -3.55 21.04 24.55
C ASN A 279 -4.12 22.37 25.07
N LEU A 280 -4.84 23.08 24.21
CA LEU A 280 -5.65 24.22 24.61
C LEU A 280 -7.01 23.68 25.09
N LEU A 281 -7.20 23.60 26.40
CA LEU A 281 -8.49 23.24 27.00
C LEU A 281 -9.29 24.53 27.24
N GLU A 282 -10.56 24.54 26.81
CA GLU A 282 -11.51 25.56 27.26
C GLU A 282 -11.96 25.21 28.69
N GLU A 283 -12.05 26.22 29.55
CA GLU A 283 -12.76 26.13 30.85
C GLU A 283 -14.24 26.42 30.64
#